data_AF-A0A6L7YD59-F1
#
_entry.id   AF-A0A6L7YD59-F1
#
_cell.length_a   1.000
_cell.length_b   1.000
_cell.length_c   1.000
_cell.angle_alpha   90.00
_cell.angle_beta   90.00
_cell.angle_gamma   90.00
#
_symmetry.space_group_name_H-M   'P 1'
#
loop_
_entity.id
_entity.type
_entity.pdbx_description
1 polymer ?
#
loop_
_entity_poly.entity_id
_entity_poly.type
_entity_poly.pdbx_seq_one_letter_code
_entity_poly.pdbx_strand_id
1 'polypeptide(L)'
;MASSWDDVANRTSLAPTTIHIRNASGEVIKNAIPTRKRGRALARRLSRGGTSVYLVDATTGAKLVNEYRDGYQAGGTAPPHPAAAAPDSAPERPLASVETLPDRLGSGLALVFVGLNPAEYSARVGHYYSKPGNVFWRMLSASSLVSRDLGCEDDHRLPAEFGIGLTDVVKRVATDSTKVRPAEIRAARPDFERRIAAASPRMLCFNGAKPFDTMFRGVRPRNTWGRQSVKIAGASVWVMPSTSGLASGYHEHIPRVLEQMAQELEARRAAS
;
A
#
# COMPACT_ATOMS: atom_id res chain seq x y z
N MET A 1 -28.37 -1.04 25.17
CA MET A 1 -27.52 -2.24 24.97
C MET A 1 -26.28 -1.81 24.20
N ALA A 2 -25.09 -2.26 24.62
CA ALA A 2 -23.82 -1.83 24.04
C ALA A 2 -23.61 -2.48 22.66
N SER A 3 -23.76 -1.71 21.60
CA SER A 3 -23.43 -2.10 20.23
C SER A 3 -21.91 -2.09 20.06
N SER A 4 -21.35 -3.13 19.47
CA SER A 4 -19.89 -3.23 19.31
C SER A 4 -19.37 -2.24 18.27
N TRP A 5 -18.06 -1.99 18.27
CA TRP A 5 -17.38 -1.18 17.26
C TRP A 5 -17.67 -1.61 15.81
N ASP A 6 -17.92 -2.91 15.62
CA ASP A 6 -18.12 -3.47 14.28
C ASP A 6 -19.55 -3.23 13.79
N ASP A 7 -20.53 -3.07 14.68
CA ASP A 7 -21.93 -2.74 14.33
C ASP A 7 -22.06 -1.29 13.84
N VAL A 8 -21.35 -0.36 14.49
CA VAL A 8 -21.37 1.08 14.12
C VAL A 8 -20.67 1.33 12.78
N ALA A 9 -19.58 0.60 12.52
CA ALA A 9 -18.80 0.71 11.28
C ALA A 9 -19.48 0.06 10.07
N ASN A 10 -20.51 -0.76 10.27
CA ASN A 10 -21.34 -1.31 9.19
C ASN A 10 -22.58 -0.45 8.88
N ARG A 11 -23.13 0.28 9.86
CA ARG A 11 -24.30 1.15 9.66
C ARG A 11 -24.00 2.48 8.98
N THR A 12 -22.73 2.90 8.92
CA THR A 12 -22.29 4.20 8.39
C THR A 12 -21.85 4.14 6.91
N SER A 13 -22.32 3.15 6.14
CA SER A 13 -22.02 2.99 4.71
C SER A 13 -22.67 4.03 3.78
N LEU A 14 -23.24 5.11 4.31
CA LEU A 14 -23.87 6.18 3.54
C LEU A 14 -23.17 7.52 3.84
N ALA A 15 -22.39 8.00 2.84
CA ALA A 15 -21.68 9.29 2.79
C ALA A 15 -20.59 9.53 3.87
N PRO A 16 -19.59 10.41 3.64
CA PRO A 16 -18.50 10.63 4.58
C PRO A 16 -18.98 11.48 5.76
N THR A 17 -19.63 10.85 6.74
CA THR A 17 -19.90 11.51 8.01
C THR A 17 -18.58 11.63 8.77
N THR A 18 -18.10 12.85 8.97
CA THR A 18 -16.93 13.12 9.82
C THR A 18 -17.23 12.61 11.23
N ILE A 19 -16.30 11.91 11.87
CA ILE A 19 -16.51 11.46 13.26
C ILE A 19 -15.73 12.38 14.17
N HIS A 20 -16.41 12.98 15.16
CA HIS A 20 -15.74 13.77 16.19
C HIS A 20 -15.35 12.89 17.37
N ILE A 21 -14.16 13.15 17.88
CA ILE A 21 -13.66 12.61 19.14
C ILE A 21 -13.89 13.69 20.19
N ARG A 22 -14.79 13.44 21.13
CA ARG A 22 -15.10 14.38 22.22
C ARG A 22 -14.57 13.92 23.58
N ASN A 23 -14.17 14.86 24.43
CA ASN A 23 -13.84 14.58 25.84
C ASN A 23 -15.12 14.41 26.68
N ALA A 24 -14.95 14.15 27.98
CA ALA A 24 -16.05 14.01 28.93
C ALA A 24 -16.92 15.28 29.08
N SER A 25 -16.37 16.48 28.83
CA SER A 25 -17.13 17.75 28.84
C SER A 25 -17.83 18.04 27.51
N GLY A 26 -17.67 17.19 26.50
CA GLY A 26 -18.35 17.33 25.19
C GLY A 26 -17.61 18.21 24.18
N GLU A 27 -16.40 18.67 24.48
CA GLU A 27 -15.56 19.45 23.56
C GLU A 27 -14.95 18.55 22.48
N VAL A 28 -14.88 19.04 21.25
CA VAL A 28 -14.26 18.31 20.13
C VAL A 28 -12.74 18.42 20.22
N ILE A 29 -12.08 17.30 20.50
CA ILE A 29 -10.62 17.24 20.61
C ILE A 29 -9.97 16.97 19.25
N LYS A 30 -10.66 16.24 18.36
CA LYS A 30 -10.14 15.89 17.03
C LYS A 30 -11.21 15.43 16.05
N ASN A 31 -10.99 15.70 14.77
CA ASN A 31 -11.78 15.15 13.66
C ASN A 31 -11.10 13.88 13.13
N ALA A 32 -11.86 12.80 12.94
CA ALA A 32 -11.35 11.54 12.39
C ALA A 32 -12.16 11.13 11.15
N ILE A 33 -11.43 10.77 10.08
CA ILE A 33 -12.00 10.14 8.87
C ILE A 33 -12.10 8.62 9.12
N PRO A 34 -13.22 7.97 8.75
CA PRO A 34 -13.69 6.73 9.38
C PRO A 34 -13.02 5.46 8.84
N THR A 35 -11.69 5.36 8.92
CA THR A 35 -11.07 4.04 8.73
C THR A 35 -11.02 3.27 10.05
N ARG A 36 -11.58 2.06 10.03
CA ARG A 36 -11.71 1.09 11.15
C ARG A 36 -10.44 0.93 12.01
N LYS A 37 -9.25 1.14 11.45
CA LYS A 37 -7.95 0.96 12.12
C LYS A 37 -7.43 2.23 12.79
N ARG A 38 -7.70 3.42 12.22
CA ARG A 38 -7.23 4.71 12.75
C ARG A 38 -8.08 5.18 13.94
N GLY A 39 -9.39 4.95 13.91
CA GLY A 39 -10.30 5.29 15.02
C GLY A 39 -9.95 4.53 16.30
N ARG A 40 -9.77 3.21 16.21
CA ARG A 40 -9.43 2.34 17.37
C ARG A 40 -8.06 2.63 17.97
N ALA A 41 -7.04 2.85 17.13
CA ALA A 41 -5.70 3.19 17.62
C ALA A 41 -5.67 4.57 18.29
N LEU A 42 -6.42 5.54 17.76
CA LEU A 42 -6.51 6.89 18.31
C LEU A 42 -7.30 6.95 19.61
N ALA A 43 -8.45 6.26 19.70
CA ALA A 43 -9.22 6.13 20.94
C ALA A 43 -8.37 5.50 22.05
N ARG A 44 -7.68 4.38 21.76
CA ARG A 44 -6.74 3.74 22.70
C ARG A 44 -5.62 4.67 23.16
N ARG A 45 -5.07 5.50 22.28
CA ARG A 45 -4.01 6.45 22.64
C ARG A 45 -4.50 7.56 23.56
N LEU A 46 -5.74 8.02 23.37
CA LEU A 46 -6.33 9.12 24.15
C LEU A 46 -6.90 8.65 25.49
N SER A 47 -7.44 7.42 25.57
CA SER A 47 -7.96 6.83 26.80
C SER A 47 -6.87 6.39 27.79
N ARG A 48 -5.60 6.27 27.35
CA ARG A 48 -4.44 5.96 28.21
C ARG A 48 -4.16 7.02 29.30
N GLY A 49 -4.81 8.18 29.25
CA GLY A 49 -4.76 9.21 30.29
C GLY A 49 -5.99 9.27 31.21
N GLY A 50 -6.84 8.23 31.26
CA GLY A 50 -8.05 8.22 32.09
C GLY A 50 -9.17 9.14 31.58
N THR A 51 -9.03 9.70 30.38
CA THR A 51 -10.04 10.55 29.74
C THR A 51 -11.04 9.70 28.97
N SER A 52 -12.33 9.80 29.31
CA SER A 52 -13.42 9.19 28.55
C SER A 52 -13.55 9.86 27.18
N VAL A 53 -13.53 9.04 26.13
CA VAL A 53 -13.60 9.49 24.73
C VAL A 53 -14.84 8.89 24.08
N TYR A 54 -15.63 9.74 23.42
CA TYR A 54 -16.84 9.35 22.72
C TYR A 54 -16.69 9.52 21.21
N LEU A 55 -17.22 8.55 20.47
CA LEU A 55 -17.51 8.75 19.05
C LEU A 55 -18.92 9.30 18.92
N VAL A 56 -19.03 10.41 18.23
CA VAL A 56 -20.32 11.03 17.90
C VAL A 56 -20.43 11.24 16.41
N ASP A 57 -21.65 11.07 15.91
CA ASP A 57 -22.01 11.43 14.56
C ASP A 57 -21.96 12.97 14.41
N ALA A 58 -21.21 13.49 13.44
CA ALA A 58 -21.06 14.94 13.27
C ALA A 58 -22.33 15.64 12.78
N THR A 59 -23.24 14.92 12.13
CA THR A 59 -24.45 15.49 11.54
C THR A 59 -25.59 15.54 12.55
N THR A 60 -25.72 14.51 13.37
CA THR A 60 -26.84 14.36 14.32
C THR A 60 -26.45 14.61 15.78
N GLY A 61 -25.15 14.62 16.10
CA GLY A 61 -24.65 14.73 17.47
C GLY A 61 -24.89 13.48 18.32
N ALA A 62 -25.47 12.42 17.75
CA ALA A 62 -25.79 11.19 18.47
C ALA A 62 -24.51 10.46 18.93
N LYS A 63 -24.51 10.00 20.19
CA LYS A 63 -23.44 9.15 20.73
C LYS A 63 -23.51 7.77 20.08
N LEU A 64 -22.44 7.39 19.38
CA LEU A 64 -22.39 6.12 18.65
C LEU A 64 -21.85 4.98 19.51
N VAL A 65 -20.95 5.26 20.47
CA VAL A 65 -20.41 4.28 21.42
C VAL A 65 -20.22 4.95 22.78
N ASN A 66 -20.71 4.30 23.86
CA ASN A 66 -20.47 4.73 25.23
C ASN A 66 -19.15 4.13 25.73
N GLU A 67 -18.18 5.00 26.03
CA GLU A 67 -16.90 4.72 26.73
C GLU A 67 -16.08 3.50 26.27
N TYR A 68 -14.84 3.76 25.83
CA TYR A 68 -13.82 2.72 25.79
C TYR A 68 -13.46 2.33 27.24
N ARG A 69 -14.02 1.23 27.76
CA ARG A 69 -13.59 0.60 29.01
C ARG A 69 -12.63 -0.55 28.70
N ASP A 70 -11.40 -0.46 29.21
CA ASP A 70 -10.43 -1.56 29.19
C ASP A 70 -10.92 -2.67 30.13
N GLY A 71 -11.55 -3.70 29.56
CA GLY A 71 -12.02 -4.88 30.29
C GLY A 71 -10.97 -5.99 30.33
N TYR A 72 -9.81 -5.74 30.94
CA TYR A 72 -8.87 -6.79 31.32
C TYR A 72 -8.37 -6.52 32.75
N GLN A 73 -8.98 -7.20 33.73
CA GLN A 73 -8.58 -7.11 35.14
C GLN A 73 -7.33 -7.99 35.35
N ALA A 74 -6.24 -7.36 35.78
CA ALA A 74 -5.05 -8.06 36.27
C ALA A 74 -5.30 -8.51 37.71
N GLY A 75 -5.37 -9.83 37.96
CA GLY A 75 -5.49 -10.37 39.32
C GLY A 75 -6.20 -11.71 39.38
N GLY A 76 -5.47 -12.78 39.10
CA GLY A 76 -5.95 -14.16 39.26
C GLY A 76 -4.87 -15.12 38.79
N THR A 77 -4.21 -15.80 39.72
CA THR A 77 -3.24 -16.86 39.43
C THR A 77 -3.96 -18.00 38.72
N ALA A 78 -3.74 -18.15 37.42
CA ALA A 78 -4.18 -19.31 36.65
C ALA A 78 -3.31 -20.54 36.99
N PRO A 79 -3.89 -21.77 36.99
CA PRO A 79 -3.12 -23.00 37.15
C PRO A 79 -2.13 -23.17 35.99
N PRO A 80 -1.01 -23.89 36.17
CA PRO A 80 0.00 -24.04 35.14
C PRO A 80 -0.60 -24.76 33.92
N HIS A 81 -0.78 -24.03 32.82
CA HIS A 81 -1.02 -24.65 31.52
C HIS A 81 0.28 -25.38 31.11
N PRO A 82 0.22 -26.63 30.63
CA PRO A 82 1.40 -27.36 30.19
C PRO A 82 2.15 -26.54 29.16
N ALA A 83 3.48 -26.50 29.28
CA ALA A 83 4.36 -25.79 28.36
C ALA A 83 3.94 -26.13 26.92
N ALA A 84 3.31 -25.17 26.24
CA ALA A 84 3.07 -25.26 24.82
C ALA A 84 4.47 -25.33 24.20
N ALA A 85 4.79 -26.49 23.65
CA ALA A 85 6.00 -26.69 22.86
C ALA A 85 6.15 -25.51 21.91
N ALA A 86 7.38 -25.00 21.80
CA ALA A 86 7.75 -24.06 20.75
C ALA A 86 7.11 -24.54 19.44
N PRO A 87 6.54 -23.65 18.60
CA PRO A 87 6.03 -24.07 17.32
C PRO A 87 7.16 -24.84 16.65
N ASP A 88 6.90 -26.13 16.38
CA ASP A 88 7.83 -27.02 15.72
C ASP A 88 8.43 -26.22 14.58
N SER A 89 9.72 -25.97 14.67
CA SER A 89 10.49 -25.44 13.57
C SER A 89 10.42 -26.52 12.50
N ALA A 90 9.35 -26.47 11.70
CA ALA A 90 9.23 -27.23 10.49
C ALA A 90 10.58 -27.06 9.80
N PRO A 91 11.28 -28.16 9.46
CA PRO A 91 12.60 -28.03 8.87
C PRO A 91 12.46 -27.07 7.68
N GLU A 92 13.22 -25.97 7.68
CA GLU A 92 13.36 -25.10 6.52
C GLU A 92 13.93 -25.98 5.42
N ARG A 93 13.03 -26.66 4.70
CA ARG A 93 13.39 -27.41 3.52
C ARG A 93 13.88 -26.33 2.54
N PRO A 94 15.14 -26.36 2.07
CA PRO A 94 15.59 -25.45 1.03
C PRO A 94 14.79 -25.76 -0.23
N LEU A 95 13.64 -25.12 -0.38
CA LEU A 95 12.83 -25.13 -1.59
C LEU A 95 13.58 -24.25 -2.58
N ALA A 96 13.73 -24.75 -3.81
CA ALA A 96 14.60 -24.21 -4.87
C ALA A 96 14.72 -22.68 -4.84
N SER A 97 15.96 -22.18 -4.93
CA SER A 97 16.24 -20.75 -5.01
C SER A 97 15.42 -20.12 -6.13
N VAL A 98 14.41 -19.32 -5.79
CA VAL A 98 13.69 -18.55 -6.82
C VAL A 98 14.68 -17.54 -7.38
N GLU A 99 15.09 -17.75 -8.63
CA GLU A 99 16.08 -16.92 -9.31
C GLU A 99 15.59 -15.48 -9.48
N THR A 100 14.30 -15.33 -9.82
CA THR A 100 13.64 -14.02 -9.97
C THR A 100 12.11 -14.15 -9.94
N LEU A 101 11.41 -13.03 -9.86
CA LEU A 101 9.97 -12.95 -10.06
C LEU A 101 9.70 -12.59 -11.55
N PRO A 102 8.96 -13.40 -12.32
CA PRO A 102 8.69 -13.11 -13.73
C PRO A 102 7.91 -11.80 -13.92
N ASP A 103 8.22 -11.06 -14.98
CA ASP A 103 7.49 -9.85 -15.32
C ASP A 103 6.01 -10.14 -15.62
N ARG A 104 5.13 -9.22 -15.24
CA ARG A 104 3.73 -9.17 -15.69
C ARG A 104 3.61 -8.11 -16.78
N LEU A 105 4.24 -8.36 -17.92
CA LEU A 105 4.20 -7.46 -19.08
C LEU A 105 3.39 -8.08 -20.20
N GLY A 106 2.67 -7.23 -20.92
CA GLY A 106 1.94 -7.53 -22.15
C GLY A 106 2.14 -6.39 -23.15
N SER A 107 1.69 -6.57 -24.38
CA SER A 107 1.78 -5.52 -25.41
C SER A 107 0.71 -4.44 -25.20
N GLY A 108 1.08 -3.17 -25.40
CA GLY A 108 0.12 -2.06 -25.48
C GLY A 108 -0.51 -1.65 -24.15
N LEU A 109 0.20 -1.90 -23.03
CA LEU A 109 -0.30 -1.60 -21.68
C LEU A 109 -0.60 -0.11 -21.48
N ALA A 110 -1.63 0.19 -20.69
CA ALA A 110 -1.94 1.55 -20.27
C ALA A 110 -0.89 2.05 -19.26
N LEU A 111 -0.51 1.21 -18.32
CA LEU A 111 0.37 1.56 -17.20
C LEU A 111 1.26 0.37 -16.82
N VAL A 112 2.51 0.63 -16.46
CA VAL A 112 3.36 -0.37 -15.80
C VAL A 112 3.87 0.20 -14.48
N PHE A 113 3.66 -0.53 -13.38
CA PHE A 113 4.32 -0.24 -12.11
C PHE A 113 5.69 -0.90 -12.05
N VAL A 114 6.68 -0.12 -11.65
CA VAL A 114 8.09 -0.51 -11.66
C VAL A 114 8.65 -0.49 -10.24
N GLY A 115 8.91 -1.68 -9.69
CA GLY A 115 9.64 -1.83 -8.43
C GLY A 115 11.16 -1.69 -8.60
N LEU A 116 11.88 -1.71 -7.47
CA LEU A 116 13.33 -1.73 -7.50
C LEU A 116 13.86 -3.13 -7.86
N ASN A 117 13.41 -4.12 -7.11
CA ASN A 117 13.84 -5.51 -7.19
C ASN A 117 12.78 -6.43 -6.56
N PRO A 118 12.69 -7.71 -6.97
CA PRO A 118 11.85 -8.67 -6.29
C PRO A 118 12.29 -8.83 -4.82
N ALA A 119 11.36 -8.58 -3.90
CA ALA A 119 11.55 -8.97 -2.51
C ALA A 119 11.48 -10.49 -2.40
N GLU A 120 12.29 -11.10 -1.52
CA GLU A 120 12.36 -12.56 -1.38
C GLU A 120 11.01 -13.20 -1.07
N TYR A 121 10.20 -12.57 -0.21
CA TYR A 121 8.84 -13.06 0.06
C TYR A 121 8.00 -13.11 -1.22
N SER A 122 8.02 -12.05 -2.03
CA SER A 122 7.28 -11.96 -3.28
C SER A 122 7.79 -12.93 -4.34
N ALA A 123 9.11 -13.10 -4.44
CA ALA A 123 9.71 -14.13 -5.29
C ALA A 123 9.27 -15.53 -4.85
N ARG A 124 9.33 -15.83 -3.55
CA ARG A 124 8.99 -17.14 -2.97
C ARG A 124 7.53 -17.54 -3.21
N VAL A 125 6.60 -16.59 -3.06
CA VAL A 125 5.17 -16.87 -3.29
C VAL A 125 4.74 -16.68 -4.74
N GLY A 126 5.64 -16.19 -5.61
CA GLY A 126 5.35 -16.00 -7.04
C GLY A 126 4.44 -14.82 -7.38
N HIS A 127 4.22 -13.88 -6.45
CA HIS A 127 3.31 -12.75 -6.63
C HIS A 127 3.93 -11.41 -6.21
N TYR A 128 3.73 -10.39 -7.04
CA TYR A 128 4.19 -9.04 -6.78
C TYR A 128 3.58 -8.42 -5.51
N TYR A 129 4.39 -7.69 -4.76
CA TYR A 129 3.97 -6.90 -3.59
C TYR A 129 3.15 -7.67 -2.53
N SER A 130 3.35 -8.98 -2.43
CA SER A 130 2.60 -9.90 -1.58
C SER A 130 2.96 -9.87 -0.08
N LYS A 131 4.07 -9.21 0.29
CA LYS A 131 4.52 -9.16 1.70
C LYS A 131 3.47 -8.47 2.58
N PRO A 132 3.08 -9.08 3.73
CA PRO A 132 2.23 -8.41 4.71
C PRO A 132 2.78 -7.03 5.10
N GLY A 133 1.93 -6.00 4.98
CA GLY A 133 2.30 -4.60 5.24
C GLY A 133 2.72 -3.81 4.00
N ASN A 134 2.90 -4.44 2.83
CA ASN A 134 2.90 -3.73 1.57
C ASN A 134 1.48 -3.25 1.24
N VAL A 135 1.30 -1.97 0.93
CA VAL A 135 -0.02 -1.37 0.70
C VAL A 135 -0.41 -1.30 -0.78
N PHE A 136 0.40 -1.83 -1.70
CA PHE A 136 0.19 -1.73 -3.15
C PHE A 136 -1.23 -2.15 -3.55
N TRP A 137 -1.61 -3.38 -3.25
CA TRP A 137 -2.92 -3.94 -3.62
C TRP A 137 -4.09 -3.18 -3.00
N ARG A 138 -3.95 -2.77 -1.73
CA ARG A 138 -4.96 -1.94 -1.05
C ARG A 138 -5.13 -0.57 -1.68
N MET A 139 -4.04 0.07 -2.11
CA MET A 139 -4.09 1.40 -2.73
C MET A 139 -4.54 1.32 -4.19
N LEU A 140 -4.14 0.28 -4.92
CA LEU A 140 -4.59 0.04 -6.30
C LEU A 140 -6.10 -0.22 -6.32
N SER A 141 -6.60 -1.13 -5.48
CA SER A 141 -8.03 -1.44 -5.35
C SER A 141 -8.88 -0.22 -5.01
N ALA A 142 -8.35 0.70 -4.21
CA ALA A 142 -9.05 1.93 -3.84
C ALA A 142 -8.95 3.06 -4.89
N SER A 143 -8.24 2.83 -6.00
CA SER A 143 -8.07 3.80 -7.08
C SER A 143 -9.02 3.52 -8.24
N SER A 144 -9.30 4.55 -9.04
CA SER A 144 -10.07 4.46 -10.29
C SER A 144 -9.35 3.70 -11.42
N LEU A 145 -8.11 3.26 -11.21
CA LEU A 145 -7.36 2.46 -12.19
C LEU A 145 -7.92 1.04 -12.36
N VAL A 146 -8.70 0.54 -11.40
CA VAL A 146 -9.29 -0.80 -11.41
C VAL A 146 -10.75 -0.73 -10.95
N SER A 147 -11.57 -1.68 -11.40
CA SER A 147 -13.03 -1.68 -11.16
C SER A 147 -13.48 -2.60 -10.02
N ARG A 148 -12.55 -3.31 -9.37
CA ARG A 148 -12.82 -4.23 -8.25
C ARG A 148 -11.63 -4.29 -7.30
N ASP A 149 -11.87 -4.84 -6.12
CA ASP A 149 -10.81 -5.21 -5.20
C ASP A 149 -9.91 -6.32 -5.77
N LEU A 150 -8.60 -6.15 -5.59
CA LEU A 150 -7.55 -7.05 -6.07
C LEU A 150 -6.63 -7.50 -4.92
N GLY A 151 -6.19 -8.75 -5.01
CA GLY A 151 -5.13 -9.35 -4.18
C GLY A 151 -3.84 -9.56 -4.97
N CYS A 152 -2.80 -10.07 -4.30
CA CYS A 152 -1.53 -10.34 -4.97
C CYS A 152 -1.61 -11.49 -5.99
N GLU A 153 -2.55 -12.39 -5.78
CA GLU A 153 -2.91 -13.50 -6.63
C GLU A 153 -3.46 -13.04 -7.99
N ASP A 154 -3.97 -11.81 -8.09
CA ASP A 154 -4.49 -11.21 -9.34
C ASP A 154 -3.38 -10.66 -10.27
N ASP A 155 -2.10 -10.67 -9.85
CA ASP A 155 -1.01 -10.01 -10.58
C ASP A 155 -0.83 -10.46 -12.03
N HIS A 156 -1.04 -11.74 -12.30
CA HIS A 156 -0.96 -12.32 -13.64
C HIS A 156 -2.13 -11.92 -14.56
N ARG A 157 -3.27 -11.50 -13.99
CA ARG A 157 -4.47 -11.09 -14.73
C ARG A 157 -4.48 -9.60 -15.05
N LEU A 158 -3.74 -8.80 -14.28
CA LEU A 158 -3.66 -7.34 -14.43
C LEU A 158 -3.39 -6.85 -15.87
N PRO A 159 -2.45 -7.45 -16.63
CA PRO A 159 -2.19 -7.01 -18.00
C PRO A 159 -3.42 -7.14 -18.90
N ALA A 160 -4.15 -8.26 -18.80
CA ALA A 160 -5.29 -8.54 -19.65
C ALA A 160 -6.56 -7.80 -19.19
N GLU A 161 -6.81 -7.72 -17.88
CA GLU A 161 -8.05 -7.16 -17.34
C GLU A 161 -8.05 -5.63 -17.25
N PHE A 162 -6.89 -5.03 -16.95
CA PHE A 162 -6.79 -3.61 -16.64
C PHE A 162 -5.77 -2.87 -17.51
N GLY A 163 -5.03 -3.59 -18.38
CA GLY A 163 -3.91 -3.00 -19.11
C GLY A 163 -2.78 -2.52 -18.18
N ILE A 164 -2.64 -3.14 -17.00
CA ILE A 164 -1.65 -2.78 -15.99
C ILE A 164 -0.57 -3.86 -15.94
N GLY A 165 0.68 -3.46 -16.13
CA GLY A 165 1.83 -4.36 -15.98
C GLY A 165 2.61 -4.15 -14.69
N LEU A 166 3.41 -5.15 -14.33
CA LEU A 166 4.30 -5.13 -13.17
C LEU A 166 5.69 -5.61 -13.57
N THR A 167 6.71 -4.90 -13.12
CA THR A 167 8.11 -5.30 -13.31
C THR A 167 9.02 -4.68 -12.25
N ASP A 168 10.30 -5.04 -12.27
CA ASP A 168 11.36 -4.42 -11.49
C ASP A 168 12.52 -3.99 -12.40
N VAL A 169 13.25 -2.95 -11.97
CA VAL A 169 14.48 -2.53 -12.66
C VAL A 169 15.55 -3.61 -12.55
N VAL A 170 15.84 -4.05 -11.33
CA VAL A 170 16.84 -5.09 -11.03
C VAL A 170 16.13 -6.41 -10.81
N LYS A 171 16.48 -7.46 -11.57
CA LYS A 171 15.83 -8.77 -11.48
C LYS A 171 16.38 -9.69 -10.39
N ARG A 172 17.48 -9.30 -9.71
CA ARG A 172 18.03 -10.06 -8.58
C ARG A 172 17.11 -9.99 -7.36
N VAL A 173 16.79 -11.14 -6.78
CA VAL A 173 16.03 -11.23 -5.53
C VAL A 173 16.84 -10.68 -4.35
N ALA A 174 16.24 -9.80 -3.56
CA ALA A 174 16.83 -9.30 -2.32
C ALA A 174 15.75 -8.82 -1.33
N THR A 175 15.80 -9.30 -0.09
CA THR A 175 14.90 -8.84 0.99
C THR A 175 15.17 -7.39 1.40
N ASP A 176 16.45 -7.02 1.49
CA ASP A 176 16.87 -5.68 1.87
C ASP A 176 17.20 -4.85 0.63
N SER A 177 16.28 -3.96 0.28
CA SER A 177 16.40 -3.06 -0.87
C SER A 177 17.58 -2.09 -0.74
N THR A 178 18.13 -1.86 0.47
CA THR A 178 19.33 -1.04 0.66
C THR A 178 20.57 -1.71 0.05
N LYS A 179 20.59 -3.05 -0.04
CA LYS A 179 21.68 -3.84 -0.63
C LYS A 179 21.73 -3.79 -2.15
N VAL A 180 20.66 -3.32 -2.82
CA VAL A 180 20.68 -3.06 -4.27
C VAL A 180 21.49 -1.79 -4.52
N ARG A 181 22.69 -1.93 -5.08
CA ARG A 181 23.65 -0.82 -5.17
C ARG A 181 23.30 0.11 -6.34
N PRO A 182 23.65 1.40 -6.30
CA PRO A 182 23.41 2.31 -7.42
C PRO A 182 24.05 1.86 -8.74
N ALA A 183 25.22 1.21 -8.68
CA ALA A 183 25.89 0.66 -9.86
C ALA A 183 25.07 -0.47 -10.51
N GLU A 184 24.44 -1.31 -9.70
CA GLU A 184 23.59 -2.41 -10.16
C GLU A 184 22.34 -1.88 -10.87
N ILE A 185 21.70 -0.84 -10.32
CA ILE A 185 20.55 -0.18 -10.96
C ILE A 185 20.96 0.42 -12.31
N ARG A 186 22.11 1.08 -12.39
CA ARG A 186 22.63 1.64 -13.65
C ARG A 186 22.93 0.55 -14.67
N ALA A 187 23.54 -0.55 -14.25
CA ALA A 187 23.85 -1.69 -15.11
C ALA A 187 22.59 -2.39 -15.63
N ALA A 188 21.51 -2.42 -14.84
CA ALA A 188 20.24 -3.02 -15.25
C ALA A 188 19.42 -2.17 -16.22
N ARG A 189 19.73 -0.86 -16.35
CA ARG A 189 18.95 0.09 -17.14
C ARG A 189 18.75 -0.34 -18.60
N PRO A 190 19.78 -0.74 -19.38
CA PRO A 190 19.57 -1.10 -20.78
C PRO A 190 18.62 -2.29 -20.95
N ASP A 191 18.69 -3.29 -20.07
CA ASP A 191 17.78 -4.43 -20.11
C ASP A 191 16.35 -4.04 -19.73
N PHE A 192 16.21 -3.25 -18.67
CA PHE A 192 14.92 -2.69 -18.27
C PHE A 192 14.27 -1.88 -19.41
N GLU A 193 15.02 -0.98 -20.05
CA GLU A 193 14.50 -0.17 -21.16
C GLU A 193 14.09 -1.03 -22.38
N ARG A 194 14.80 -2.13 -22.68
CA ARG A 194 14.40 -3.08 -23.72
C ARG A 194 13.07 -3.76 -23.39
N ARG A 195 12.90 -4.25 -22.17
CA ARG A 195 11.65 -4.91 -21.72
C ARG A 195 10.47 -3.95 -21.78
N ILE A 196 10.68 -2.69 -21.39
CA ILE A 196 9.68 -1.64 -21.50
C ILE A 196 9.37 -1.28 -22.96
N ALA A 197 10.38 -1.18 -23.83
CA ALA A 197 10.16 -0.90 -25.24
C ALA A 197 9.33 -2.00 -25.92
N ALA A 198 9.59 -3.27 -25.60
CA ALA A 198 8.81 -4.40 -26.10
C ALA A 198 7.34 -4.37 -25.62
N ALA A 199 7.11 -3.95 -24.38
CA ALA A 199 5.74 -3.79 -23.84
C ALA A 199 5.01 -2.55 -24.40
N SER A 200 5.76 -1.53 -24.83
CA SER A 200 5.28 -0.25 -25.35
C SER A 200 4.13 0.38 -24.51
N PRO A 201 4.30 0.58 -23.19
CA PRO A 201 3.23 1.10 -22.35
C PRO A 201 3.02 2.60 -22.57
N ARG A 202 1.81 3.10 -22.28
CA ARG A 202 1.53 4.56 -22.31
C ARG A 202 2.18 5.29 -21.14
N MET A 203 2.25 4.65 -19.97
CA MET A 203 2.82 5.20 -18.74
C MET A 203 3.69 4.19 -17.98
N LEU A 204 4.72 4.70 -17.31
CA LEU A 204 5.53 3.97 -16.34
C LEU A 204 5.48 4.67 -14.99
N CYS A 205 5.21 3.94 -13.92
CA CYS A 205 5.22 4.47 -12.56
C CYS A 205 6.22 3.74 -11.67
N PHE A 206 7.29 4.43 -11.30
CA PHE A 206 8.24 3.92 -10.33
C PHE A 206 7.62 3.90 -8.93
N ASN A 207 7.48 2.70 -8.37
CA ASN A 207 7.05 2.45 -7.00
C ASN A 207 8.22 2.65 -6.03
N GLY A 208 8.48 3.91 -5.69
CA GLY A 208 9.63 4.35 -4.92
C GLY A 208 10.66 5.08 -5.77
N ALA A 209 11.28 6.10 -5.16
CA ALA A 209 12.16 7.01 -5.87
C ALA A 209 13.55 6.45 -6.22
N LYS A 210 14.08 5.51 -5.43
CA LYS A 210 15.46 5.00 -5.57
C LYS A 210 15.83 4.55 -7.01
N PRO A 211 15.05 3.69 -7.70
CA PRO A 211 15.36 3.31 -9.08
C PRO A 211 15.38 4.52 -10.02
N PHE A 212 14.37 5.38 -9.95
CA PHE A 212 14.26 6.57 -10.79
C PHE A 212 15.42 7.55 -10.55
N ASP A 213 15.64 7.98 -9.31
CA ASP A 213 16.67 8.96 -8.95
C ASP A 213 18.09 8.47 -9.29
N THR A 214 18.29 7.15 -9.31
CA THR A 214 19.58 6.55 -9.70
C THR A 214 19.82 6.61 -11.21
N MET A 215 18.77 6.42 -12.01
CA MET A 215 18.83 6.45 -13.48
C MET A 215 18.78 7.88 -14.04
N PHE A 216 18.07 8.79 -13.37
CA PHE A 216 17.78 10.15 -13.81
C PHE A 216 18.18 11.17 -12.73
N ARG A 217 19.48 11.19 -12.42
CA ARG A 217 20.04 12.08 -11.40
C ARG A 217 19.72 13.54 -11.70
N GLY A 218 19.24 14.26 -10.69
CA GLY A 218 18.96 15.70 -10.78
C GLY A 218 17.64 16.06 -11.49
N VAL A 219 16.90 15.09 -12.04
CA VAL A 219 15.64 15.37 -12.74
C VAL A 219 14.50 15.70 -11.77
N ARG A 220 14.39 14.95 -10.68
CA ARG A 220 13.29 15.07 -9.71
C ARG A 220 13.79 15.73 -8.43
N PRO A 221 13.14 16.83 -7.97
CA PRO A 221 13.41 17.36 -6.64
C PRO A 221 13.04 16.36 -5.55
N ARG A 222 13.72 16.43 -4.41
CA ARG A 222 13.49 15.49 -3.31
C ARG A 222 12.05 15.59 -2.80
N ASN A 223 11.44 14.44 -2.50
CA ASN A 223 10.05 14.32 -2.03
C ASN A 223 8.96 14.88 -2.97
N THR A 224 9.26 15.10 -4.25
CA THR A 224 8.25 15.42 -5.27
C THR A 224 7.76 14.14 -5.94
N TRP A 225 6.44 13.97 -6.02
CA TRP A 225 5.79 12.79 -6.58
C TRP A 225 4.93 13.19 -7.78
N GLY A 226 4.64 12.23 -8.67
CA GLY A 226 3.85 12.45 -9.87
C GLY A 226 4.67 12.36 -11.16
N ARG A 227 4.18 13.01 -12.21
CA ARG A 227 4.77 12.98 -13.55
C ARG A 227 6.14 13.66 -13.59
N GLN A 228 7.04 13.09 -14.38
CA GLN A 228 8.42 13.56 -14.58
C GLN A 228 8.61 14.10 -16.00
N SER A 229 9.64 14.92 -16.20
CA SER A 229 9.95 15.54 -17.51
C SER A 229 10.58 14.57 -18.53
N VAL A 230 10.95 13.36 -18.09
CA VAL A 230 11.58 12.35 -18.93
C VAL A 230 10.55 11.36 -19.48
N LYS A 231 10.91 10.73 -20.61
CA LYS A 231 10.20 9.58 -21.19
C LYS A 231 11.14 8.39 -21.28
N ILE A 232 10.58 7.18 -21.22
CA ILE A 232 11.30 5.92 -21.45
C ILE A 232 10.52 5.14 -22.49
N ALA A 233 11.15 4.79 -23.61
CA ALA A 233 10.51 4.14 -24.75
C ALA A 233 9.17 4.80 -25.17
N GLY A 234 9.14 6.15 -25.16
CA GLY A 234 7.94 6.93 -25.48
C GLY A 234 6.91 7.08 -24.35
N ALA A 235 6.97 6.25 -23.31
CA ALA A 235 6.04 6.30 -22.17
C ALA A 235 6.25 7.54 -21.28
N SER A 236 5.16 8.14 -20.79
CA SER A 236 5.22 9.15 -19.72
C SER A 236 5.74 8.49 -18.43
N VAL A 237 6.74 9.10 -17.79
CA VAL A 237 7.31 8.58 -16.54
C VAL A 237 6.71 9.26 -15.32
N TRP A 238 6.39 8.46 -14.31
CA TRP A 238 5.83 8.85 -13.03
C TRP A 238 6.64 8.25 -11.89
N VAL A 239 6.65 8.92 -10.74
CA VAL A 239 7.27 8.43 -9.51
C VAL A 239 6.28 8.59 -8.36
N MET A 240 6.03 7.51 -7.64
CA MET A 240 5.23 7.53 -6.41
C MET A 240 6.07 7.09 -5.21
N PRO A 241 5.63 7.37 -3.97
CA PRO A 241 6.25 6.78 -2.79
C PRO A 241 6.24 5.25 -2.85
N SER A 242 7.19 4.62 -2.17
CA SER A 242 7.19 3.17 -2.07
C SER A 242 5.97 2.68 -1.29
N THR A 243 5.30 1.64 -1.79
CA THR A 243 4.18 0.99 -1.11
C THR A 243 4.62 0.05 0.03
N SER A 244 5.91 -0.16 0.23
CA SER A 244 6.43 -0.92 1.36
C SER A 244 6.01 -0.29 2.69
N GLY A 245 5.68 -1.11 3.69
CA GLY A 245 5.38 -0.64 5.06
C GLY A 245 6.52 0.15 5.70
N LEU A 246 7.77 -0.10 5.26
CA LEU A 246 8.95 0.66 5.69
C LEU A 246 8.91 2.14 5.26
N ALA A 247 8.13 2.46 4.23
CA ALA A 247 7.93 3.82 3.72
C ALA A 247 6.57 4.42 4.15
N SER A 248 5.97 3.90 5.22
CA SER A 248 4.63 4.30 5.68
C SER A 248 4.44 5.80 5.93
N GLY A 249 5.51 6.51 6.29
CA GLY A 249 5.51 7.97 6.45
C GLY A 249 5.15 8.76 5.17
N TYR A 250 5.20 8.13 3.98
CA TYR A 250 4.88 8.77 2.71
C TYR A 250 3.61 8.22 2.04
N HIS A 251 2.93 7.25 2.66
CA HIS A 251 1.78 6.56 2.04
C HIS A 251 0.59 7.48 1.74
N GLU A 252 0.49 8.63 2.41
CA GLU A 252 -0.56 9.61 2.15
C GLU A 252 -0.47 10.27 0.77
N HIS A 253 0.70 10.27 0.13
CA HIS A 253 0.84 10.84 -1.22
C HIS A 253 0.47 9.85 -2.33
N ILE A 254 0.41 8.55 -2.05
CA ILE A 254 0.14 7.51 -3.06
C ILE A 254 -1.21 7.71 -3.76
N PRO A 255 -2.34 7.90 -3.04
CA PRO A 255 -3.65 8.06 -3.69
C PRO A 255 -3.69 9.21 -4.69
N ARG A 256 -3.06 10.34 -4.36
CA ARG A 256 -2.98 11.51 -5.27
C ARG A 256 -2.28 11.15 -6.59
N VAL A 257 -1.18 10.40 -6.53
CA VAL A 257 -0.44 10.03 -7.75
C VAL A 257 -1.22 9.01 -8.59
N LEU A 258 -1.87 8.04 -7.94
CA LEU A 258 -2.74 7.07 -8.64
C LEU A 258 -3.89 7.77 -9.36
N GLU A 259 -4.56 8.70 -8.69
CA GLU A 259 -5.66 9.48 -9.25
C GLU A 259 -5.22 10.35 -10.44
N GLN A 260 -4.07 11.02 -10.32
CA GLN A 260 -3.51 11.80 -11.43
C GLN A 260 -3.18 10.95 -12.66
N MET A 261 -2.69 9.71 -12.47
CA MET A 261 -2.46 8.78 -13.58
C MET A 261 -3.77 8.30 -14.20
N ALA A 262 -4.80 8.02 -13.39
CA ALA A 262 -6.11 7.63 -13.89
C ALA A 262 -6.72 8.74 -14.78
N GLN A 263 -6.68 9.98 -14.30
CA GLN A 263 -7.13 11.16 -15.05
C GLN A 263 -6.37 11.34 -16.37
N GLU A 264 -5.04 11.17 -16.39
CA GLU A 264 -4.28 11.26 -17.64
C GLU A 264 -4.62 10.11 -18.61
N LEU A 265 -4.91 8.90 -18.10
CA LEU A 265 -5.34 7.78 -18.94
C LEU A 265 -6.73 8.02 -19.54
N GLU A 266 -7.67 8.56 -18.76
CA GLU A 266 -9.00 8.94 -19.23
C GLU A 266 -8.92 10.04 -20.30
N ALA A 267 -8.14 11.10 -20.05
CA ALA A 267 -7.95 12.18 -21.02
C ALA A 267 -7.36 11.67 -22.35
N ARG A 268 -6.44 10.70 -22.30
CA ARG A 268 -5.88 10.07 -23.51
C ARG A 268 -6.88 9.21 -24.26
N ARG A 269 -7.77 8.51 -23.54
CA ARG A 269 -8.85 7.72 -24.15
C ARG A 269 -9.86 8.64 -24.85
N ALA A 270 -10.18 9.78 -24.26
CA ALA A 270 -11.08 10.77 -24.85
C ALA A 270 -10.52 11.47 -26.10
N ALA A 271 -9.19 11.44 -26.28
CA ALA A 271 -8.49 12.09 -27.41
C ALA A 271 -8.04 11.12 -28.52
N SER A 272 -8.29 9.81 -28.37
CA SER A 272 -7.96 8.78 -29.37
C SER A 272 -9.21 8.37 -30.14
#